data_AF-A0AAP3XSH7-F1
#
_entry.id   AF-A0AAP3XSH7-F1
#
_cell.length_a   1.000
_cell.length_b   1.000
_cell.length_c   1.000
_cell.angle_alpha   90.00
_cell.angle_beta   90.00
_cell.angle_gamma   90.00
#
_symmetry.space_group_name_H-M   'P 1'
#
loop_
_entity.id
_entity.type
_entity.pdbx_description
1 polymer ?
#
loop_
_entity_poly.entity_id
_entity_poly.type
_entity_poly.pdbx_seq_one_letter_code
_entity_poly.pdbx_strand_id
1 'polypeptide(L)'
;MAFKPAAPRELLSLALCAAVALAVLPSGEVVAIEFDRAEIFNECNATDGDVGLQVFLDAESWKSVSIKRPEGKRILKVTPEDGLRRIGLTELAIEGVEPPLEEVPFSRFRALFPEGDYVFSGTTASS
;
A
#
# COMPACT_ATOMS: atom_id res chain seq x y z
N MET A 1 -4.72 -84.67 -35.09
CA MET A 1 -4.73 -83.20 -34.96
C MET A 1 -5.84 -82.81 -34.00
N ALA A 2 -5.52 -82.18 -32.87
CA ALA A 2 -6.46 -81.40 -32.08
C ALA A 2 -5.65 -80.46 -31.18
N PHE A 3 -5.51 -79.21 -31.65
CA PHE A 3 -4.87 -78.12 -30.93
C PHE A 3 -5.82 -77.69 -29.80
N LYS A 4 -5.32 -77.64 -28.56
CA LYS A 4 -6.05 -77.14 -27.39
C LYS A 4 -5.79 -75.63 -27.29
N PRO A 5 -6.81 -74.75 -27.26
CA PRO A 5 -6.56 -73.32 -27.21
C PRO A 5 -6.13 -72.89 -25.81
N ALA A 6 -5.18 -71.96 -25.74
CA ALA A 6 -4.73 -71.32 -24.51
C ALA A 6 -5.76 -70.27 -24.04
N ALA A 7 -6.00 -70.19 -22.73
CA ALA A 7 -6.85 -69.17 -22.13
C ALA A 7 -6.18 -67.77 -22.15
N PRO A 8 -6.93 -66.68 -22.35
CA PRO A 8 -6.38 -65.33 -22.27
C PRO A 8 -6.10 -64.93 -20.82
N ARG A 9 -4.96 -64.26 -20.61
CA ARG A 9 -4.57 -63.66 -19.33
C ARG A 9 -5.29 -62.32 -19.20
N GLU A 10 -6.33 -62.27 -18.39
CA GLU A 10 -6.97 -61.03 -17.97
C GLU A 10 -5.96 -60.21 -17.14
N LEU A 11 -5.51 -59.08 -17.69
CA LEU A 11 -4.69 -58.09 -16.98
C LEU A 11 -5.60 -57.29 -16.04
N LEU A 12 -5.39 -57.46 -14.73
CA LEU A 12 -5.96 -56.59 -13.71
C LEU A 12 -5.42 -55.15 -13.92
N SER A 13 -6.20 -54.27 -14.55
CA SER A 13 -5.92 -52.84 -14.54
C SER A 13 -6.38 -52.25 -13.21
N LEU A 14 -5.43 -52.09 -12.27
CA LEU A 14 -5.64 -51.34 -11.03
C LEU A 14 -5.63 -49.84 -11.38
N ALA A 15 -6.81 -49.26 -11.63
CA ALA A 15 -6.95 -47.82 -11.82
C ALA A 15 -6.76 -47.11 -10.46
N LEU A 16 -5.61 -46.45 -10.29
CA LEU A 16 -5.32 -45.61 -9.13
C LEU A 16 -6.06 -44.27 -9.26
N CYS A 17 -7.22 -44.15 -8.62
CA CYS A 17 -7.88 -42.86 -8.43
C CYS A 17 -7.13 -42.06 -7.36
N ALA A 18 -6.20 -41.20 -7.77
CA ALA A 18 -5.63 -40.19 -6.88
C ALA A 18 -6.66 -39.07 -6.66
N ALA A 19 -7.34 -39.10 -5.51
CA ALA A 19 -8.16 -37.99 -5.05
C ALA A 19 -7.23 -36.84 -4.61
N VAL A 20 -7.11 -35.79 -5.41
CA VAL A 20 -6.43 -34.56 -5.01
C VAL A 20 -7.39 -33.78 -4.11
N ALA A 21 -7.16 -33.81 -2.80
CA ALA A 21 -7.83 -32.92 -1.87
C ALA A 21 -7.24 -31.51 -2.04
N LEU A 22 -8.00 -30.59 -2.65
CA LEU A 22 -7.64 -29.18 -2.70
C LEU A 22 -7.85 -28.60 -1.30
N ALA A 23 -6.78 -28.53 -0.50
CA ALA A 23 -6.82 -27.85 0.78
C ALA A 23 -7.04 -26.35 0.55
N VAL A 24 -8.24 -25.86 0.87
CA VAL A 24 -8.51 -24.43 0.97
C VAL A 24 -7.80 -23.94 2.23
N LEU A 25 -6.66 -23.26 2.06
CA LEU A 25 -5.99 -22.60 3.17
C LEU A 25 -6.85 -21.41 3.63
N PRO A 26 -6.99 -21.17 4.94
CA PRO A 26 -7.65 -19.97 5.42
C PRO A 26 -6.87 -18.74 4.94
N SER A 27 -7.57 -17.88 4.21
CA SER A 27 -7.09 -16.53 3.92
C SER A 27 -7.05 -15.77 5.24
N GLY A 28 -5.86 -15.48 5.77
CA GLY A 28 -5.73 -14.56 6.90
C GLY A 28 -6.34 -13.20 6.52
N GLU A 29 -7.28 -12.72 7.33
CA GLU A 29 -7.87 -11.40 7.13
C GLU A 29 -6.83 -10.34 7.53
N VAL A 30 -6.38 -9.55 6.56
CA VAL A 30 -5.49 -8.42 6.81
C VAL A 30 -6.36 -7.25 7.23
N VAL A 31 -6.45 -7.01 8.54
CA VAL A 31 -7.15 -5.86 9.09
C VAL A 31 -6.31 -4.61 8.85
N ALA A 32 -6.93 -3.58 8.26
CA ALA A 32 -6.28 -2.28 8.12
C ALA A 32 -6.16 -1.60 9.49
N ILE A 33 -4.96 -1.12 9.80
CA ILE A 33 -4.69 -0.32 11.00
C ILE A 33 -4.83 1.15 10.59
N GLU A 34 -5.69 1.88 11.28
CA GLU A 34 -5.87 3.31 11.06
C GLU A 34 -4.67 4.10 11.61
N PHE A 35 -4.40 5.25 11.00
CA PHE A 35 -3.45 6.21 11.56
C PHE A 35 -4.11 6.94 12.74
N ASP A 36 -3.33 7.23 13.79
CA ASP A 36 -3.80 8.09 14.89
C ASP A 36 -3.93 9.54 14.44
N ARG A 37 -3.09 9.95 13.49
CA ARG A 37 -3.17 11.24 12.78
C ARG A 37 -2.76 11.07 11.32
N ALA A 38 -3.53 11.66 10.41
CA ALA A 38 -3.19 11.76 8.99
C ALA A 38 -3.79 13.04 8.41
N GLU A 39 -3.00 14.11 8.40
CA GLU A 39 -3.44 15.44 8.03
C GLU A 39 -2.60 16.02 6.90
N ILE A 40 -3.25 16.76 6.02
CA ILE A 40 -2.63 17.55 4.98
C ILE A 40 -3.41 18.86 4.82
N PHE A 41 -2.71 19.99 4.84
CA PHE A 41 -3.34 21.29 4.66
C PHE A 41 -2.42 22.27 3.94
N ASN A 42 -3.05 23.25 3.30
CA ASN A 42 -2.36 24.39 2.70
C ASN A 42 -2.22 25.45 3.79
N GLU A 43 -1.00 25.82 4.12
CA GLU A 43 -0.73 26.99 4.96
C GLU A 43 -0.64 28.22 4.06
N CYS A 44 -1.34 29.29 4.43
CA CYS A 44 -1.29 30.56 3.72
C CYS A 44 -1.02 31.65 4.74
N ASN A 45 0.12 32.31 4.63
CA ASN A 45 0.47 33.41 5.52
C ASN A 45 0.16 34.74 4.82
N ALA A 46 -0.85 35.43 5.33
CA ALA A 46 -1.28 36.70 4.76
C ALA A 46 -0.27 37.85 4.97
N THR A 47 0.64 37.72 5.94
CA THR A 47 1.65 38.75 6.22
C THR A 47 2.78 38.69 5.20
N ASP A 48 3.28 37.49 4.93
CA ASP A 48 4.42 37.26 4.03
C ASP A 48 3.96 36.98 2.59
N GLY A 49 2.67 36.67 2.41
CA GLY A 49 2.05 36.54 1.10
C GLY A 49 2.51 35.29 0.34
N ASP A 50 2.79 34.21 1.05
CA ASP A 50 3.22 32.91 0.53
C ASP A 50 2.22 31.79 0.87
N VAL A 51 2.46 30.62 0.30
CA VAL A 51 1.60 29.44 0.50
C VAL A 51 2.42 28.15 0.48
N GLY A 52 2.25 27.34 1.52
CA GLY A 52 2.94 26.06 1.74
C GLY A 52 1.99 24.87 1.82
N LEU A 53 2.55 23.67 1.72
CA LEU A 53 1.86 22.42 2.03
C LEU A 53 2.45 21.84 3.31
N GLN A 54 1.62 21.55 4.30
CA GLN A 54 2.03 20.82 5.49
C GLN A 54 1.39 19.43 5.55
N VAL A 55 2.15 18.46 6.07
CA VAL A 55 1.72 17.07 6.27
C VAL A 55 2.11 16.63 7.68
N PHE A 56 1.15 16.05 8.39
CA PHE A 56 1.38 15.40 9.69
C PHE A 56 0.83 13.98 9.67
N LEU A 57 1.59 13.05 10.24
CA LEU A 57 1.19 11.66 10.41
C LEU A 57 1.67 11.13 11.75
N ASP A 58 0.81 10.37 12.41
CA ASP A 58 1.10 9.59 13.61
C ASP A 58 0.47 8.19 13.50
N ALA A 59 1.22 7.18 13.91
CA ALA A 59 0.79 5.80 14.06
C ALA A 59 1.75 5.02 14.96
N GLU A 60 1.26 3.92 15.54
CA GLU A 60 2.04 3.05 16.44
C GLU A 60 3.38 2.58 15.83
N SER A 61 3.39 2.12 14.57
CA SER A 61 4.63 1.78 13.84
C SER A 61 4.39 1.60 12.34
N TRP A 62 5.23 2.23 11.52
CA TRP A 62 5.21 2.06 10.07
C TRP A 62 6.61 1.89 9.44
N LYS A 63 6.64 1.21 8.30
CA LYS A 63 7.82 0.91 7.47
C LYS A 63 7.80 1.59 6.10
N SER A 64 6.64 2.06 5.69
CA SER A 64 6.50 2.94 4.53
C SER A 64 5.19 3.70 4.63
N VAL A 65 5.19 4.91 4.10
CA VAL A 65 3.99 5.73 3.94
C VAL A 65 3.99 6.29 2.53
N SER A 66 2.81 6.42 1.93
CA SER A 66 2.60 7.14 0.71
C SER A 66 1.30 7.92 0.72
N ILE A 67 1.37 9.12 0.15
CA ILE A 67 0.25 10.04 0.01
C ILE A 67 -0.08 10.20 -1.46
N LYS A 68 -1.36 10.03 -1.80
CA LYS A 68 -1.91 10.33 -3.12
C LYS A 68 -2.89 11.50 -3.01
N ARG A 69 -2.85 12.37 -4.02
CA ARG A 69 -3.83 13.45 -4.21
C ARG A 69 -5.16 12.89 -4.74
N PRO A 70 -6.25 13.68 -4.74
CA PRO A 70 -7.60 13.22 -5.10
C PRO A 70 -7.68 12.48 -6.44
N GLU A 71 -6.95 12.92 -7.48
CA GLU A 71 -6.93 12.21 -8.77
C GLU A 71 -6.05 10.94 -8.78
N GLY A 72 -5.59 10.47 -7.62
CA GLY A 72 -4.81 9.25 -7.44
C GLY A 72 -3.31 9.39 -7.70
N LYS A 73 -2.81 10.56 -8.11
CA LYS A 73 -1.37 10.79 -8.33
C LYS A 73 -0.64 10.83 -6.99
N ARG A 74 0.42 10.04 -6.86
CA ARG A 74 1.30 10.05 -5.69
C ARG A 74 2.08 11.36 -5.59
N ILE A 75 2.08 11.98 -4.42
CA ILE A 75 2.81 13.22 -4.14
C ILE A 75 3.96 13.02 -3.14
N LEU A 76 3.86 12.00 -2.29
CA LEU A 76 4.89 11.66 -1.32
C LEU A 76 5.03 10.14 -1.16
N LYS A 77 6.27 9.69 -0.99
CA LYS A 77 6.59 8.35 -0.49
C LYS A 77 7.77 8.46 0.47
N VAL A 78 7.59 7.96 1.69
CA VAL A 78 8.65 7.84 2.68
C VAL A 78 8.92 6.37 2.91
N THR A 79 10.18 5.98 2.86
CA THR A 79 10.63 4.62 3.12
C THR A 79 11.93 4.70 3.92
N PRO A 80 11.91 4.47 5.24
CA PRO A 80 13.13 4.46 6.05
C PRO A 80 14.11 3.41 5.54
N GLU A 81 15.39 3.71 5.68
CA GLU A 81 16.50 2.84 5.29
C GLU A 81 17.23 2.27 6.52
N ASP A 82 18.05 1.25 6.28
CA ASP A 82 18.93 0.60 7.26
C ASP A 82 18.28 0.35 8.64
N GLY A 83 18.83 0.94 9.72
CA GLY A 83 18.35 0.76 11.08
C GLY A 83 16.91 1.21 11.26
N LEU A 84 16.52 2.33 10.64
CA LEU A 84 15.15 2.83 10.68
C LEU A 84 14.19 1.88 9.98
N ARG A 85 14.62 1.20 8.90
CA ARG A 85 13.80 0.15 8.29
C ARG A 85 13.56 -1.01 9.25
N ARG A 86 14.53 -1.34 10.13
CA ARG A 86 14.40 -2.44 11.09
C ARG A 86 13.49 -2.09 12.27
N ILE A 87 13.57 -0.88 12.81
CA ILE A 87 12.77 -0.47 13.98
C ILE A 87 11.42 0.17 13.61
N GLY A 88 11.34 0.84 12.46
CA GLY A 88 10.15 1.56 12.00
C GLY A 88 10.17 3.03 12.44
N LEU A 89 9.14 3.75 12.04
CA LEU A 89 8.89 5.14 12.41
C LEU A 89 7.48 5.23 13.01
N THR A 90 7.25 6.25 13.82
CA THR A 90 5.94 6.51 14.44
C THR A 90 5.34 7.79 13.85
N GLU A 91 6.14 8.85 13.79
CA GLU A 91 5.70 10.17 13.38
C GLU A 91 6.33 10.62 12.06
N LEU A 92 5.63 11.51 11.34
CA LEU A 92 6.15 12.26 10.21
C LEU A 92 5.57 13.67 10.21
N ALA A 93 6.44 14.68 10.15
CA ALA A 93 6.08 16.06 9.89
C ALA A 93 6.91 16.58 8.71
N ILE A 94 6.24 17.08 7.67
CA ILE A 94 6.89 17.66 6.50
C ILE A 94 6.23 18.98 6.18
N GLU A 95 7.07 19.96 5.89
CA GLU A 95 6.69 21.28 5.40
C GLU A 95 7.30 21.45 3.99
N GLY A 96 6.46 21.82 3.03
CA GLY A 96 6.89 22.20 1.69
C GLY A 96 7.50 23.60 1.69
N VAL A 97 8.27 23.93 0.65
CA VAL A 97 8.69 25.32 0.41
C VAL A 97 7.45 26.18 0.19
N GLU A 98 7.48 27.40 0.73
CA GLU A 98 6.40 28.40 0.64
C GLU A 98 6.77 29.49 -0.38
N PRO A 99 6.50 29.28 -1.68
CA PRO A 99 6.74 30.32 -2.67
C PRO A 99 5.83 31.54 -2.42
N PRO A 100 6.32 32.77 -2.67
CA PRO A 100 5.48 33.95 -2.70
C PRO A 100 4.33 33.79 -3.72
N LEU A 101 3.15 34.30 -3.38
CA LEU A 101 1.96 34.27 -4.24
C LEU A 101 2.15 35.09 -5.53
N GLU A 102 3.10 36.02 -5.54
CA GLU A 102 3.50 36.77 -6.73
C GLU A 102 4.21 35.88 -7.77
N GLU A 103 4.95 34.86 -7.33
CA GLU A 103 5.66 33.91 -8.19
C GLU A 103 4.79 32.69 -8.52
N VAL A 104 4.07 32.19 -7.52
CA VAL A 104 3.14 31.06 -7.64
C VAL A 104 1.75 31.51 -7.19
N PRO A 105 0.92 32.03 -8.11
CA PRO A 105 -0.44 32.43 -7.77
C PRO A 105 -1.23 31.29 -7.12
N PHE A 106 -2.13 31.62 -6.20
CA PHE A 106 -2.90 30.63 -5.44
C PHE A 106 -3.67 29.63 -6.33
N SER A 107 -4.19 30.08 -7.48
CA SER A 107 -4.83 29.21 -8.47
C SER A 107 -3.89 28.13 -9.03
N ARG A 108 -2.62 28.48 -9.24
CA ARG A 108 -1.57 27.55 -9.65
C ARG A 108 -1.18 26.62 -8.51
N PHE A 109 -1.04 27.13 -7.29
CA PHE A 109 -0.78 26.29 -6.11
C PHE A 109 -1.87 25.23 -5.92
N ARG A 110 -3.15 25.62 -6.00
CA ARG A 110 -4.30 24.70 -5.96
C ARG A 110 -4.34 23.70 -7.11
N ALA A 111 -3.72 23.96 -8.25
CA ALA A 111 -3.60 22.97 -9.32
C ALA A 111 -2.52 21.91 -9.02
N LEU A 112 -1.51 22.25 -8.20
CA LEU A 112 -0.50 21.31 -7.71
C LEU A 112 -1.09 20.46 -6.57
N PHE A 113 -1.82 21.11 -5.67
CA PHE A 113 -2.45 20.53 -4.48
C PHE A 113 -3.96 20.84 -4.47
N PRO A 114 -4.75 20.06 -5.23
CA PRO A 114 -6.19 20.31 -5.36
C PRO A 114 -6.94 19.96 -4.08
N GLU A 115 -8.01 20.70 -3.82
CA GLU A 115 -8.97 20.35 -2.77
C GLU A 115 -9.57 18.97 -3.03
N GLY A 116 -9.76 18.19 -1.96
CA GLY A 116 -10.41 16.88 -1.99
C GLY A 116 -9.76 15.90 -1.04
N ASP A 117 -10.15 14.64 -1.14
CA ASP A 117 -9.66 13.59 -0.27
C ASP A 117 -8.28 13.10 -0.72
N TYR A 118 -7.31 13.26 0.17
CA TYR A 118 -5.99 12.67 0.02
C TYR A 118 -5.94 11.31 0.68
N VAL A 119 -5.29 10.36 0.01
CA VAL A 119 -5.20 8.99 0.51
C VAL A 119 -3.82 8.75 1.11
N PHE A 120 -3.79 8.55 2.41
CA PHE A 120 -2.65 8.06 3.16
C PHE A 120 -2.70 6.54 3.19
N SER A 121 -1.56 5.90 2.92
CA SER A 121 -1.44 4.44 2.92
C SER A 121 -0.04 4.05 3.34
N GLY A 122 0.10 2.92 4.02
CA GLY A 122 1.40 2.48 4.50
C GLY A 122 1.47 0.98 4.77
N THR A 123 2.63 0.56 5.23
CA THR A 123 2.87 -0.81 5.72
C THR A 123 3.38 -0.72 7.13
N THR A 124 2.78 -1.46 8.06
CA THR A 124 3.27 -1.54 9.44
C THR A 124 4.47 -2.47 9.56
N ALA A 125 5.20 -2.37 10.68
CA ALA A 125 6.24 -3.32 11.08
C ALA A 125 5.67 -4.64 11.62
N SER A 126 4.41 -4.63 12.03
CA SER A 126 3.73 -5.75 12.68
C SER A 126 3.01 -6.61 11.64
N SER A 127 3.30 -7.92 11.65
CA SER A 127 2.59 -8.96 10.89
C SER A 127 1.96 -9.94 11.85
#